data_AF-A0A0F9MUP1-F1
#
_entry.id   AF-A0A0F9MUP1-F1
#
_cell.length_a   1.000
_cell.length_b   1.000
_cell.length_c   1.000
_cell.angle_alpha   90.00
_cell.angle_beta   90.00
_cell.angle_gamma   90.00
#
_symmetry.space_group_name_H-M   'P 1'
#
loop_
_entity.id
_entity.type
_entity.pdbx_description
1 polymer ?
#
loop_
_entity_poly.entity_id
_entity_poly.type
_entity_poly.pdbx_seq_one_letter_code
_entity_poly.pdbx_strand_id
1 'polypeptide(L)'
;MAYGNTKIVINSLTYDNHSNNILVGVRKHPETEDSQTAEVVLANADRRFTDLNLRGLTAVISYDFGSGYTATPTLTVITQDDITSNGQYQTVLTLVGLPDLLAEDKASKEYIHNLTDTKTVKDLLTEVLDTTAVASTVTAEQTSRASDFDMYFGSIIIVGQTLHIPNRTVSSLQFYLKKTGSPTGNITFFMRQAALIKEGVPVGGSEWLETKVLGDASTLSTSSAWKEATFDTPRLVSDDVHIYVEYQGGDSSNYVSIGYSSSNVKDGEHLGLRYATGEWNFFSDLDCGYKYSYSEAGVDVFTHTTSYTAVFDSESSLMDTYQPRDSFKIEEGESRLDVVNKLLDYVSDLKRFESDDQ
;
A
#
# COMPACT_ATOMS: atom_id res chain seq x y z
N MET A 1 -10.52 -45.81 -12.35
CA MET A 1 -9.91 -45.60 -13.67
C MET A 1 -8.44 -45.95 -13.56
N ALA A 2 -7.87 -46.66 -14.52
CA ALA A 2 -6.41 -46.69 -14.64
C ALA A 2 -6.02 -45.29 -15.14
N TYR A 3 -5.46 -44.46 -14.26
CA TYR A 3 -4.89 -43.18 -14.69
C TYR A 3 -3.77 -43.49 -15.70
N GLY A 4 -3.67 -42.69 -16.77
CA GLY A 4 -2.62 -42.84 -17.78
C GLY A 4 -1.22 -42.63 -17.20
N ASN A 5 -0.21 -42.44 -18.06
CA ASN A 5 1.13 -42.15 -17.56
C ASN A 5 1.09 -40.89 -16.70
N THR A 6 1.77 -40.93 -15.55
CA THR A 6 1.81 -39.80 -14.61
C THR A 6 3.27 -39.45 -14.37
N LYS A 7 3.57 -38.16 -14.32
CA LYS A 7 4.87 -37.64 -13.92
C LYS A 7 4.70 -36.58 -12.84
N ILE A 8 5.73 -36.42 -12.02
CA ILE A 8 5.88 -35.29 -11.12
C ILE A 8 7.27 -34.69 -11.33
N VAL A 9 7.33 -33.36 -11.43
CA VAL A 9 8.59 -32.62 -11.47
C VAL A 9 8.74 -31.90 -10.14
N ILE A 10 9.79 -32.20 -9.36
CA ILE A 10 10.10 -31.53 -8.10
C ILE A 10 11.43 -30.82 -8.26
N ASN A 11 11.46 -29.49 -8.14
CA ASN A 11 12.67 -28.67 -8.31
C ASN A 11 13.49 -29.05 -9.58
N SER A 12 12.82 -29.11 -10.74
CA SER A 12 13.38 -29.50 -12.05
C SER A 12 13.77 -30.99 -12.22
N LEU A 13 13.63 -31.83 -11.20
CA LEU A 13 13.86 -33.27 -11.31
C LEU A 13 12.56 -34.00 -11.66
N THR A 14 12.59 -34.81 -12.72
CA THR A 14 11.41 -35.55 -13.20
C THR A 14 11.37 -36.97 -12.64
N TYR A 15 10.21 -37.34 -12.09
CA TYR A 15 9.89 -38.68 -11.62
C TYR A 15 8.63 -39.16 -12.34
N ASP A 16 8.66 -40.35 -12.95
CA ASP A 16 7.51 -40.88 -13.68
C ASP A 16 7.25 -42.34 -13.30
N ASN A 17 6.06 -42.82 -13.66
CA ASN A 17 5.65 -44.20 -13.40
C ASN A 17 6.03 -45.16 -14.55
N HIS A 18 6.85 -44.72 -15.52
CA HIS A 18 7.14 -45.48 -16.74
C HIS A 18 8.64 -45.66 -17.00
N SER A 19 9.38 -44.56 -17.12
CA SER A 19 10.80 -44.52 -17.48
C SER A 19 11.70 -44.86 -16.30
N ASN A 20 11.34 -44.44 -15.08
CA ASN A 20 12.20 -44.60 -13.92
C ASN A 20 11.56 -45.34 -12.73
N ASN A 21 10.26 -45.69 -12.81
CA ASN A 21 9.50 -46.45 -11.81
C ASN A 21 9.63 -45.91 -10.38
N ILE A 22 9.94 -44.63 -10.25
CA ILE A 22 10.07 -43.98 -8.94
C ILE A 22 8.71 -43.51 -8.47
N LEU A 23 7.90 -42.95 -9.37
CA LEU A 23 6.56 -42.52 -8.99
C LEU A 23 5.68 -43.77 -8.84
N VAL A 24 5.40 -44.14 -7.60
CA VAL A 24 4.51 -45.27 -7.28
C VAL A 24 3.07 -44.89 -7.63
N GLY A 25 2.70 -43.64 -7.41
CA GLY A 25 1.44 -43.07 -7.89
C GLY A 25 1.01 -41.82 -7.14
N VAL A 26 -0.06 -41.20 -7.64
CA VAL A 26 -0.79 -40.10 -6.99
C VAL A 26 -2.04 -40.69 -6.34
N ARG A 27 -2.09 -40.69 -5.01
CA ARG A 27 -3.19 -41.31 -4.24
C ARG A 27 -4.43 -40.43 -4.20
N LYS A 28 -4.22 -39.13 -4.05
CA LYS A 28 -5.26 -38.11 -3.96
C LYS A 28 -4.80 -36.87 -4.72
N HIS A 29 -5.71 -36.25 -5.44
CA HIS A 29 -5.51 -34.93 -6.04
C HIS A 29 -6.86 -34.20 -6.14
N PRO A 30 -7.57 -33.93 -5.02
CA PRO A 30 -8.78 -33.14 -5.08
C PRO A 30 -8.45 -31.68 -5.44
N GLU A 31 -9.25 -31.13 -6.35
CA GLU A 31 -9.21 -29.73 -6.74
C GLU A 31 -10.60 -29.14 -6.55
N THR A 32 -10.66 -28.02 -5.87
CA THR A 32 -11.86 -27.20 -5.64
C THR A 32 -11.48 -25.74 -5.86
N GLU A 33 -12.45 -24.84 -5.81
CA GLU A 33 -12.20 -23.41 -5.99
C GLU A 33 -11.22 -22.82 -4.94
N ASP A 34 -11.28 -23.32 -3.71
CA ASP A 34 -10.55 -22.78 -2.55
C ASP A 34 -9.49 -23.75 -2.00
N SER A 35 -9.25 -24.88 -2.65
CA SER A 35 -8.29 -25.88 -2.19
C SER A 35 -7.82 -26.76 -3.33
N GLN A 36 -6.52 -27.03 -3.35
CA GLN A 36 -5.87 -27.95 -4.25
C GLN A 36 -4.82 -28.74 -3.46
N THR A 37 -5.04 -30.03 -3.24
CA THR A 37 -4.08 -30.84 -2.46
C THR A 37 -3.72 -32.09 -3.22
N ALA A 38 -2.53 -32.64 -2.99
CA ALA A 38 -2.13 -33.92 -3.55
C ALA A 38 -1.37 -34.78 -2.54
N GLU A 39 -1.53 -36.10 -2.65
CA GLU A 39 -0.73 -37.09 -1.93
C GLU A 39 0.03 -37.94 -2.94
N VAL A 40 1.36 -37.80 -2.97
CA VAL A 40 2.24 -38.45 -3.95
C VAL A 40 3.11 -39.48 -3.24
N VAL A 41 3.21 -40.67 -3.82
CA VAL A 41 4.04 -41.75 -3.27
C VAL A 41 5.22 -42.00 -4.19
N LEU A 42 6.42 -41.91 -3.62
CA LEU A 42 7.68 -42.16 -4.30
C LEU A 42 8.29 -43.45 -3.75
N ALA A 43 8.81 -44.30 -4.63
CA ALA A 43 9.61 -45.46 -4.26
C ALA A 43 10.94 -44.95 -3.71
N ASN A 44 11.33 -45.44 -2.53
CA ASN A 44 12.51 -44.97 -1.83
C ASN A 44 13.41 -46.16 -1.39
N ALA A 45 13.43 -47.24 -2.16
CA ALA A 45 14.16 -48.46 -1.80
C ALA A 45 15.67 -48.23 -1.56
N ASP A 46 16.26 -47.24 -2.21
CA ASP A 46 17.67 -46.82 -2.07
C ASP A 46 17.87 -45.71 -1.03
N ARG A 47 16.83 -45.29 -0.30
CA ARG A 47 16.81 -44.21 0.70
C ARG A 47 17.19 -42.83 0.17
N ARG A 48 17.24 -42.62 -1.14
CA ARG A 48 17.65 -41.35 -1.74
C ARG A 48 16.80 -40.15 -1.28
N PHE A 49 15.52 -40.36 -0.99
CA PHE A 49 14.63 -39.28 -0.53
C PHE A 49 14.71 -39.06 0.97
N THR A 50 15.20 -40.03 1.74
CA THR A 50 15.38 -39.88 3.19
C THR A 50 16.45 -38.84 3.50
N ASP A 51 17.48 -38.76 2.68
CA ASP A 51 18.59 -37.82 2.84
C ASP A 51 18.29 -36.44 2.21
N LEU A 52 17.18 -36.28 1.50
CA LEU A 52 16.74 -35.03 0.88
C LEU A 52 15.59 -34.42 1.68
N ASN A 53 15.70 -33.12 1.99
CA ASN A 53 14.56 -32.35 2.48
C ASN A 53 13.80 -31.74 1.31
N LEU A 54 12.65 -32.31 0.96
CA LEU A 54 11.81 -31.83 -0.13
C LEU A 54 10.77 -30.81 0.33
N ARG A 55 10.62 -30.56 1.63
CA ARG A 55 9.62 -29.61 2.17
C ARG A 55 9.93 -28.19 1.71
N GLY A 56 8.89 -27.47 1.30
CA GLY A 56 8.97 -26.13 0.74
C GLY A 56 9.39 -26.09 -0.74
N LEU A 57 9.73 -27.22 -1.36
CA LEU A 57 10.00 -27.26 -2.79
C LEU A 57 8.69 -27.26 -3.60
N THR A 58 8.75 -26.63 -4.77
CA THR A 58 7.66 -26.66 -5.74
C THR A 58 7.64 -27.99 -6.49
N ALA A 59 6.44 -28.42 -6.82
CA ALA A 59 6.19 -29.61 -7.60
C ALA A 59 5.06 -29.41 -8.61
N VAL A 60 5.20 -30.01 -9.79
CA VAL A 60 4.18 -30.01 -10.83
C VAL A 60 3.82 -31.45 -11.15
N ILE A 61 2.55 -31.81 -10.95
CA ILE A 61 2.02 -33.10 -11.38
C ILE A 61 1.60 -32.96 -12.86
N SER A 62 1.77 -34.00 -13.66
CA SER A 62 1.24 -34.01 -15.01
C SER A 62 0.67 -35.37 -15.38
N TYR A 63 -0.42 -35.35 -16.12
CA TYR A 63 -1.15 -36.55 -16.57
C TYR A 63 -1.12 -36.65 -18.09
N ASP A 64 -0.90 -37.86 -18.61
CA ASP A 64 -0.98 -38.17 -20.04
C ASP A 64 -2.23 -39.00 -20.33
N PHE A 65 -3.13 -38.42 -21.13
CA PHE A 65 -4.37 -39.06 -21.59
C PHE A 65 -4.28 -39.55 -23.06
N GLY A 66 -3.07 -39.70 -23.59
CA GLY A 66 -2.80 -40.21 -24.94
C GLY A 66 -2.36 -39.16 -25.95
N SER A 67 -2.28 -37.89 -25.55
CA SER A 67 -1.81 -36.76 -26.38
C SER A 67 -0.53 -36.11 -25.84
N GLY A 68 0.11 -36.72 -24.86
CA GLY A 68 1.21 -36.13 -24.11
C GLY A 68 0.77 -35.62 -22.74
N TYR A 69 1.75 -35.22 -21.93
CA TYR A 69 1.52 -34.77 -20.58
C TYR A 69 0.95 -33.36 -20.52
N THR A 70 -0.17 -33.19 -19.81
CA THR A 70 -0.72 -31.90 -19.40
C THR A 70 -0.34 -31.63 -17.94
N ALA A 71 0.31 -30.50 -17.68
CA ALA A 71 0.69 -30.07 -16.34
C ALA A 71 -0.53 -29.56 -15.55
N THR A 72 -0.57 -29.85 -14.26
CA THR A 72 -1.48 -29.21 -13.31
C THR A 72 -0.83 -27.94 -12.75
N PRO A 73 -1.59 -27.07 -12.06
CA PRO A 73 -1.01 -25.97 -11.31
C PRO A 73 0.11 -26.43 -10.36
N THR A 74 1.03 -25.51 -10.07
CA THR A 74 2.17 -25.77 -9.18
C THR A 74 1.70 -25.96 -7.74
N LEU A 75 2.20 -27.01 -7.10
CA LEU A 75 1.97 -27.31 -5.69
C LEU A 75 3.26 -27.13 -4.89
N THR A 76 3.15 -26.97 -3.58
CA THR A 76 4.27 -26.94 -2.64
C THR A 76 4.25 -28.16 -1.74
N VAL A 77 5.40 -28.81 -1.55
CA VAL A 77 5.53 -29.96 -0.63
C VAL A 77 5.49 -29.46 0.83
N ILE A 78 4.44 -29.81 1.57
CA ILE A 78 4.26 -29.40 2.97
C ILE A 78 4.77 -30.48 3.92
N THR A 79 4.46 -31.74 3.65
CA THR A 79 4.96 -32.88 4.44
C THR A 79 5.71 -33.87 3.59
N GLN A 80 6.65 -34.55 4.25
CA GLN A 80 7.44 -35.64 3.71
C GLN A 80 7.57 -36.67 4.81
N ASP A 81 7.00 -37.85 4.57
CA ASP A 81 6.90 -38.94 5.52
C ASP A 81 7.39 -40.24 4.90
N ASP A 82 8.44 -40.82 5.50
CA ASP A 82 8.96 -42.12 5.07
C ASP A 82 8.16 -43.25 5.74
N ILE A 83 7.62 -44.16 4.94
CA ILE A 83 6.83 -45.30 5.39
C ILE A 83 7.37 -46.61 4.84
N THR A 84 7.12 -47.70 5.56
CA THR A 84 7.32 -49.06 5.04
C THR A 84 5.95 -49.72 4.88
N SER A 85 5.59 -50.11 3.66
CA SER A 85 4.35 -50.81 3.36
C SER A 85 4.62 -52.05 2.53
N ASN A 86 4.15 -53.21 2.99
CA ASN A 86 4.38 -54.51 2.33
C ASN A 86 5.87 -54.81 2.02
N GLY A 87 6.78 -54.40 2.91
CA GLY A 87 8.22 -54.59 2.75
C GLY A 87 8.89 -53.64 1.74
N GLN A 88 8.15 -52.68 1.19
CA GLN A 88 8.67 -51.62 0.32
C GLN A 88 8.84 -50.33 1.12
N TYR A 89 10.01 -49.72 1.03
CA TYR A 89 10.29 -48.41 1.60
C TYR A 89 9.82 -47.33 0.62
N GLN A 90 8.98 -46.41 1.09
CA GLN A 90 8.31 -45.39 0.30
C GLN A 90 8.42 -44.04 1.01
N THR A 91 8.41 -42.96 0.23
CA THR A 91 8.26 -41.59 0.74
C THR A 91 6.91 -41.06 0.27
N VAL A 92 6.09 -40.61 1.22
CA VAL A 92 4.81 -39.97 0.95
C VAL A 92 5.00 -38.46 1.07
N LEU A 93 4.60 -37.74 0.03
CA LEU A 93 4.59 -36.28 0.00
C LEU A 93 3.14 -35.79 0.07
N THR A 94 2.88 -34.86 0.98
CA THR A 94 1.65 -34.05 0.97
C THR A 94 1.97 -32.73 0.33
N LEU A 95 1.26 -32.41 -0.74
CA LEU A 95 1.42 -31.16 -1.49
C LEU A 95 0.14 -30.34 -1.41
N VAL A 96 0.29 -29.03 -1.40
CA VAL A 96 -0.83 -28.09 -1.40
C VAL A 96 -0.61 -26.99 -2.43
N GLY A 97 -1.68 -26.50 -3.04
CA GLY A 97 -1.65 -25.42 -4.02
C GLY A 97 -1.63 -24.06 -3.34
N LEU A 98 -1.60 -23.01 -4.16
CA LEU A 98 -1.65 -21.63 -3.69
C LEU A 98 -2.88 -21.32 -2.80
N PRO A 99 -4.10 -21.81 -3.08
CA PRO A 99 -5.27 -21.51 -2.24
C PRO A 99 -5.05 -21.93 -0.78
N ASP A 100 -4.57 -23.15 -0.55
CA ASP A 100 -4.31 -23.67 0.80
C ASP A 100 -3.17 -22.91 1.49
N LEU A 101 -2.16 -22.43 0.74
CA LEU A 101 -1.11 -21.56 1.30
C LEU A 101 -1.70 -20.21 1.75
N LEU A 102 -2.53 -19.59 0.92
CA LEU A 102 -3.22 -18.33 1.27
C LEU A 102 -4.22 -18.53 2.42
N ALA A 103 -4.77 -19.73 2.59
CA ALA A 103 -5.65 -20.05 3.73
C ALA A 103 -4.87 -20.09 5.06
N GLU A 104 -3.58 -20.43 5.05
CA GLU A 104 -2.71 -20.44 6.23
C GLU A 104 -2.10 -19.06 6.55
N ASP A 105 -1.97 -18.18 5.55
CA ASP A 105 -1.55 -16.80 5.72
C ASP A 105 -2.63 -15.98 6.45
N LYS A 106 -2.40 -15.66 7.73
CA LYS A 106 -3.38 -14.92 8.56
C LYS A 106 -2.99 -13.46 8.75
N ALA A 107 -3.98 -12.56 8.77
CA ALA A 107 -3.74 -11.15 9.06
C ALA A 107 -3.17 -10.96 10.48
N SER A 108 -2.07 -10.20 10.60
CA SER A 108 -1.36 -10.00 11.88
C SER A 108 -2.03 -8.98 12.81
N LYS A 109 -2.99 -8.21 12.31
CA LYS A 109 -3.77 -7.18 13.01
C LYS A 109 -4.99 -6.81 12.16
N GLU A 110 -5.89 -6.01 12.73
CA GLU A 110 -7.02 -5.44 12.01
C GLU A 110 -6.55 -4.39 10.96
N TYR A 111 -7.22 -4.36 9.81
CA TYR A 111 -7.15 -3.29 8.82
C TYR A 111 -8.55 -2.75 8.53
N ILE A 112 -8.70 -1.43 8.66
CA ILE A 112 -9.94 -0.73 8.34
C ILE A 112 -9.66 0.16 7.12
N HIS A 113 -10.33 -0.11 6.01
CA HIS A 113 -10.22 0.72 4.81
C HIS A 113 -10.92 2.06 5.03
N ASN A 114 -10.26 3.17 4.68
CA ASN A 114 -10.80 4.49 4.96
C ASN A 114 -11.96 4.83 3.99
N LEU A 115 -12.99 5.52 4.48
CA LEU A 115 -14.07 6.05 3.64
C LEU A 115 -13.56 6.94 2.49
N THR A 116 -12.44 7.64 2.70
CA THR A 116 -11.82 8.51 1.69
C THR A 116 -10.78 7.82 0.81
N ASP A 117 -10.46 6.56 1.09
CA ASP A 117 -9.47 5.83 0.30
C ASP A 117 -10.03 5.52 -1.09
N THR A 118 -9.21 5.77 -2.10
CA THR A 118 -9.58 5.65 -3.51
C THR A 118 -9.07 4.37 -4.16
N LYS A 119 -8.43 3.47 -3.40
CA LYS A 119 -7.98 2.19 -3.92
C LYS A 119 -9.16 1.39 -4.46
N THR A 120 -8.93 0.84 -5.64
CA THR A 120 -9.85 -0.06 -6.32
C THR A 120 -9.72 -1.47 -5.74
N VAL A 121 -10.63 -2.36 -6.11
CA VAL A 121 -10.50 -3.79 -5.78
C VAL A 121 -9.19 -4.37 -6.32
N LYS A 122 -8.75 -3.93 -7.50
CA LYS A 122 -7.46 -4.34 -8.08
C LYS A 122 -6.26 -3.92 -7.24
N ASP A 123 -6.27 -2.67 -6.76
CA ASP A 123 -5.20 -2.15 -5.91
C ASP A 123 -5.14 -2.96 -4.61
N LEU A 124 -6.30 -3.21 -3.98
CA LEU A 124 -6.39 -3.98 -2.74
C LEU A 124 -5.97 -5.44 -2.93
N LEU A 125 -6.37 -6.11 -4.02
CA LEU A 125 -5.91 -7.46 -4.34
C LEU A 125 -4.39 -7.51 -4.51
N THR A 126 -3.82 -6.51 -5.20
CA THR A 126 -2.38 -6.37 -5.37
C THR A 126 -1.68 -6.22 -4.01
N GLU A 127 -2.16 -5.33 -3.14
CA GLU A 127 -1.56 -5.13 -1.81
C GLU A 127 -1.67 -6.39 -0.93
N VAL A 128 -2.81 -7.09 -0.96
CA VAL A 128 -3.06 -8.29 -0.16
C VAL A 128 -2.17 -9.45 -0.60
N LEU A 129 -1.99 -9.65 -1.92
CA LEU A 129 -1.22 -10.77 -2.47
C LEU A 129 0.29 -10.47 -2.55
N ASP A 130 0.68 -9.32 -3.10
CA ASP A 130 2.09 -8.97 -3.31
C ASP A 130 2.75 -8.38 -2.06
N THR A 131 1.98 -8.05 -1.01
CA THR A 131 2.45 -7.37 0.23
C THR A 131 3.08 -6.00 -0.01
N THR A 132 3.04 -5.50 -1.25
CA THR A 132 3.56 -4.20 -1.65
C THR A 132 2.42 -3.19 -1.60
N ALA A 133 2.60 -2.09 -0.86
CA ALA A 133 1.64 -0.99 -0.86
C ALA A 133 1.52 -0.36 -2.26
N VAL A 134 0.30 -0.27 -2.78
CA VAL A 134 -0.04 0.46 -3.99
C VAL A 134 -0.33 1.89 -3.58
N ALA A 135 0.60 2.79 -3.88
CA ALA A 135 0.50 4.19 -3.47
C ALA A 135 -0.68 4.89 -4.17
N SER A 136 -1.80 5.07 -3.47
CA SER A 136 -2.81 6.06 -3.82
C SER A 136 -2.32 7.44 -3.38
N THR A 137 -2.12 8.36 -4.32
CA THR A 137 -1.86 9.76 -3.97
C THR A 137 -3.20 10.46 -3.83
N VAL A 138 -3.54 10.85 -2.61
CA VAL A 138 -4.76 11.59 -2.29
C VAL A 138 -4.40 13.03 -1.94
N THR A 139 -5.31 13.97 -2.22
CA THR A 139 -5.15 15.38 -1.87
C THR A 139 -6.22 15.79 -0.88
N ALA A 140 -5.81 16.31 0.28
CA ALA A 140 -6.68 17.06 1.18
C ALA A 140 -6.52 18.56 0.94
N GLU A 141 -7.62 19.32 0.98
CA GLU A 141 -7.61 20.72 0.57
C GLU A 141 -8.61 21.60 1.32
N GLN A 142 -8.26 22.88 1.44
CA GLN A 142 -9.14 24.00 1.71
C GLN A 142 -8.94 25.02 0.59
N THR A 143 -9.89 25.10 -0.34
CA THR A 143 -9.72 25.88 -1.58
C THR A 143 -10.45 27.22 -1.57
N SER A 144 -11.28 27.49 -0.56
CA SER A 144 -12.03 28.73 -0.40
C SER A 144 -11.10 29.91 -0.15
N ARG A 145 -11.34 31.02 -0.86
CA ARG A 145 -10.53 32.24 -0.83
C ARG A 145 -11.39 33.48 -0.98
N ALA A 146 -11.11 34.49 -0.17
CA ALA A 146 -11.80 35.78 -0.18
C ALA A 146 -10.83 36.97 -0.18
N SER A 147 -9.63 36.80 0.40
CA SER A 147 -8.62 37.86 0.51
C SER A 147 -7.21 37.23 0.58
N ASP A 148 -6.17 38.06 0.65
CA ASP A 148 -4.80 37.63 0.83
C ASP A 148 -4.17 38.23 2.10
N PHE A 149 -3.23 37.51 2.73
CA PHE A 149 -2.28 38.04 3.70
C PHE A 149 -0.95 38.34 3.01
N ASP A 150 -0.38 39.52 3.26
CA ASP A 150 0.86 39.98 2.66
C ASP A 150 2.05 39.73 3.60
N MET A 151 2.93 38.78 3.25
CA MET A 151 4.18 38.56 4.00
C MET A 151 5.14 39.71 3.75
N TYR A 152 5.66 40.32 4.82
CA TYR A 152 6.37 41.60 4.95
C TYR A 152 5.53 42.85 5.12
N PHE A 153 4.22 42.78 4.90
CA PHE A 153 3.35 43.85 5.34
C PHE A 153 3.11 43.71 6.86
N GLY A 154 3.60 44.66 7.65
CA GLY A 154 3.50 44.58 9.11
C GLY A 154 4.40 43.52 9.75
N SER A 155 5.53 43.17 9.10
CA SER A 155 6.54 42.23 9.61
C SER A 155 6.12 40.76 9.69
N ILE A 156 5.04 40.36 9.00
CA ILE A 156 4.65 38.94 8.91
C ILE A 156 5.66 38.20 8.03
N ILE A 157 6.26 37.11 8.51
CA ILE A 157 7.26 36.33 7.76
C ILE A 157 6.83 34.88 7.52
N ILE A 158 5.80 34.42 8.21
CA ILE A 158 5.24 33.07 8.06
C ILE A 158 3.72 33.15 8.09
N VAL A 159 3.07 32.42 7.19
CA VAL A 159 1.61 32.27 7.13
C VAL A 159 1.23 30.85 6.73
N GLY A 160 0.12 30.33 7.24
CA GLY A 160 -0.59 29.20 6.65
C GLY A 160 -1.58 28.59 7.63
N GLN A 161 -1.63 27.25 7.74
CA GLN A 161 -2.67 26.56 8.51
C GLN A 161 -2.12 25.68 9.64
N THR A 162 -2.84 25.64 10.76
CA THR A 162 -2.77 24.58 11.77
C THR A 162 -3.97 23.65 11.62
N LEU A 163 -3.73 22.34 11.57
CA LEU A 163 -4.77 21.32 11.38
C LEU A 163 -4.33 19.97 11.97
N HIS A 164 -5.29 19.07 12.17
CA HIS A 164 -5.03 17.67 12.47
C HIS A 164 -4.83 16.86 11.20
N ILE A 165 -3.76 16.07 11.10
CA ILE A 165 -3.53 15.12 10.01
C ILE A 165 -3.50 13.69 10.59
N PRO A 166 -4.51 12.84 10.30
CA PRO A 166 -4.60 11.50 10.89
C PRO A 166 -3.84 10.45 10.08
N ASN A 167 -2.81 9.82 10.66
CA ASN A 167 -2.02 8.71 10.11
C ASN A 167 -1.80 8.73 8.57
N ARG A 168 -1.28 9.83 8.03
CA ARG A 168 -1.04 10.04 6.59
C ARG A 168 0.43 10.26 6.30
N THR A 169 0.92 9.71 5.19
CA THR A 169 2.28 9.99 4.72
C THR A 169 2.25 11.16 3.75
N VAL A 170 2.45 12.39 4.26
CA VAL A 170 2.38 13.63 3.49
C VAL A 170 3.61 13.77 2.59
N SER A 171 3.40 14.04 1.31
CA SER A 171 4.45 14.12 0.28
C SER A 171 4.62 15.52 -0.32
N SER A 172 3.56 16.35 -0.34
CA SER A 172 3.65 17.72 -0.85
C SER A 172 2.70 18.68 -0.15
N LEU A 173 3.05 19.96 -0.18
CA LEU A 173 2.18 21.07 0.20
C LEU A 173 1.94 21.98 -0.99
N GLN A 174 0.74 22.57 -1.06
CA GLN A 174 0.41 23.62 -2.00
C GLN A 174 -0.25 24.80 -1.32
N PHE A 175 0.11 26.01 -1.74
CA PHE A 175 -0.50 27.25 -1.29
C PHE A 175 -0.84 28.15 -2.47
N TYR A 176 -1.82 29.02 -2.28
CA TYR A 176 -2.21 29.97 -3.32
C TYR A 176 -1.46 31.28 -3.17
N LEU A 177 -0.47 31.49 -4.04
CA LEU A 177 0.51 32.56 -3.89
C LEU A 177 0.51 33.50 -5.09
N LYS A 178 0.81 34.78 -4.83
CA LYS A 178 1.20 35.79 -5.82
C LYS A 178 2.33 36.65 -5.27
N LYS A 179 2.93 37.48 -6.12
CA LYS A 179 3.81 38.57 -5.71
C LYS A 179 3.22 39.94 -6.00
N THR A 180 3.64 40.93 -5.22
CA THR A 180 3.52 42.35 -5.53
C THR A 180 4.92 42.95 -5.62
N GLY A 181 5.16 43.75 -6.66
CA GLY A 181 6.48 44.36 -6.91
C GLY A 181 7.50 43.37 -7.49
N SER A 182 8.74 43.50 -7.03
CA SER A 182 9.91 42.70 -7.45
C SER A 182 10.61 42.03 -6.26
N PRO A 183 9.88 41.27 -5.41
CA PRO A 183 10.49 40.54 -4.30
C PRO A 183 11.54 39.54 -4.80
N THR A 184 12.61 39.38 -4.03
CA THR A 184 13.65 38.36 -4.23
C THR A 184 13.82 37.54 -2.96
N GLY A 185 14.58 36.45 -3.04
CA GLY A 185 14.81 35.54 -1.92
C GLY A 185 13.87 34.34 -1.93
N ASN A 186 14.26 33.31 -1.20
CA ASN A 186 13.58 32.03 -1.24
C ASN A 186 12.23 32.08 -0.52
N ILE A 187 11.25 31.40 -1.13
CA ILE A 187 10.02 30.97 -0.48
C ILE A 187 10.23 29.54 -0.03
N THR A 188 9.96 29.25 1.25
CA THR A 188 10.12 27.92 1.83
C THR A 188 8.79 27.43 2.35
N PHE A 189 8.38 26.24 1.93
CA PHE A 189 7.25 25.54 2.54
C PHE A 189 7.78 24.66 3.65
N PHE A 190 7.04 24.55 4.74
CA PHE A 190 7.41 23.64 5.79
C PHE A 190 6.20 23.05 6.51
N MET A 191 6.42 21.87 7.07
CA MET A 191 5.48 21.17 7.93
C MET A 191 6.19 20.82 9.23
N ARG A 192 5.54 21.05 10.37
CA ARG A 192 6.07 20.67 11.69
C ARG A 192 4.94 20.24 12.60
N GLN A 193 5.28 19.42 13.59
CA GLN A 193 4.38 19.14 14.70
C GLN A 193 3.97 20.46 15.38
N ALA A 194 2.68 20.63 15.61
CA ALA A 194 2.20 21.68 16.48
C ALA A 194 2.68 21.34 17.89
N ALA A 195 3.51 22.19 18.47
CA ALA A 195 3.81 22.05 19.89
C ALA A 195 2.48 22.23 20.64
N LEU A 196 2.28 21.52 21.75
CA LEU A 196 1.15 21.76 22.63
C LEU A 196 1.07 23.26 22.93
N ILE A 197 0.03 23.91 22.41
CA ILE A 197 -0.25 25.30 22.72
C ILE A 197 -0.87 25.28 24.12
N LYS A 198 -0.10 25.68 25.13
CA LYS A 198 -0.61 25.89 26.48
C LYS A 198 -0.72 27.38 26.71
N GLU A 199 -1.93 27.87 26.93
CA GLU A 199 -2.21 29.29 27.20
C GLU A 199 -1.75 30.26 26.07
N GLY A 200 -1.88 29.83 24.81
CA GLY A 200 -1.53 30.66 23.65
C GLY A 200 -0.02 30.77 23.37
N VAL A 201 0.81 30.07 24.14
CA VAL A 201 2.26 29.99 23.92
C VAL A 201 2.60 28.57 23.50
N PRO A 202 3.36 28.35 22.40
CA PRO A 202 3.91 27.05 22.07
C PRO A 202 4.86 26.58 23.19
N VAL A 203 4.49 25.54 23.94
CA VAL A 203 5.30 25.03 25.05
C VAL A 203 5.88 23.68 24.66
N GLY A 204 7.05 23.70 24.03
CA GLY A 204 7.76 22.51 23.57
C GLY A 204 8.47 22.74 22.23
N GLY A 205 9.63 22.12 22.04
CA GLY A 205 10.26 22.02 20.73
C GLY A 205 9.44 21.06 19.86
N SER A 206 9.20 21.40 18.59
CA SER A 206 8.66 20.43 17.63
C SER A 206 9.64 19.26 17.52
N GLU A 207 9.15 18.03 17.64
CA GLU A 207 10.02 16.84 17.53
C GLU A 207 10.61 16.68 16.12
N TRP A 208 9.95 17.27 15.12
CA TRP A 208 10.36 17.22 13.73
C TRP A 208 9.93 18.47 12.94
N LEU A 209 10.63 18.71 11.84
CA LEU A 209 10.41 19.80 10.88
C LEU A 209 10.80 19.31 9.48
N GLU A 210 9.85 19.30 8.57
CA GLU A 210 10.09 19.06 7.14
C GLU A 210 10.07 20.39 6.40
N THR A 211 11.05 20.63 5.52
CA THR A 211 11.13 21.89 4.75
C THR A 211 11.39 21.60 3.28
N LYS A 212 10.86 22.45 2.41
CA LYS A 212 11.16 22.45 0.99
C LYS A 212 11.19 23.87 0.44
N VAL A 213 12.30 24.25 -0.19
CA VAL A 213 12.38 25.52 -0.92
C VAL A 213 11.55 25.39 -2.20
N LEU A 214 10.53 26.24 -2.34
CA LEU A 214 9.72 26.35 -3.56
C LEU A 214 10.55 26.99 -4.68
N GLY A 215 11.31 28.03 -4.37
CA GLY A 215 12.12 28.81 -5.31
C GLY A 215 12.21 30.28 -4.91
N ASP A 216 12.83 31.09 -5.76
CA ASP A 216 12.95 32.55 -5.55
C ASP A 216 11.61 33.26 -5.79
N ALA A 217 11.23 34.20 -4.91
CA ALA A 217 9.98 34.95 -4.97
C ALA A 217 9.77 35.74 -6.26
N SER A 218 10.86 36.12 -6.95
CA SER A 218 10.79 36.83 -8.23
C SER A 218 10.11 36.00 -9.33
N THR A 219 10.09 34.68 -9.18
CA THR A 219 9.48 33.73 -10.12
C THR A 219 7.96 33.62 -9.99
N LEU A 220 7.36 34.14 -8.91
CA LEU A 220 5.91 34.19 -8.78
C LEU A 220 5.27 35.13 -9.82
N SER A 221 4.03 34.84 -10.18
CA SER A 221 3.19 35.75 -10.98
C SER A 221 2.55 36.82 -10.11
N THR A 222 2.15 37.93 -10.73
CA THR A 222 1.34 38.98 -10.08
C THR A 222 -0.13 38.57 -9.90
N SER A 223 -0.59 37.55 -10.63
CA SER A 223 -1.85 36.86 -10.40
C SER A 223 -1.65 35.67 -9.47
N SER A 224 -2.60 35.40 -8.59
CA SER A 224 -2.54 34.27 -7.66
C SER A 224 -2.65 32.92 -8.40
N ALA A 225 -1.79 31.98 -8.03
CA ALA A 225 -1.75 30.63 -8.57
C ALA A 225 -1.38 29.62 -7.47
N TRP A 226 -1.83 28.37 -7.61
CA TRP A 226 -1.38 27.30 -6.73
C TRP A 226 0.09 27.01 -7.01
N LYS A 227 0.88 26.94 -5.95
CA LYS A 227 2.30 26.60 -5.99
C LYS A 227 2.52 25.39 -5.10
N GLU A 228 3.18 24.38 -5.64
CA GLU A 228 3.43 23.11 -4.98
C GLU A 228 4.91 22.96 -4.66
N ALA A 229 5.21 22.42 -3.47
CA ALA A 229 6.52 21.94 -3.11
C ALA A 229 6.41 20.49 -2.62
N THR A 230 7.13 19.58 -3.28
CA THR A 230 7.23 18.16 -2.90
C THR A 230 8.40 17.97 -1.96
N PHE A 231 8.18 17.37 -0.79
CA PHE A 231 9.22 17.05 0.17
C PHE A 231 10.15 15.97 -0.38
N ASP A 232 11.44 16.04 -0.05
CA ASP A 232 12.43 15.05 -0.49
C ASP A 232 12.23 13.69 0.20
N THR A 233 11.64 13.70 1.40
CA THR A 233 11.25 12.51 2.15
C THR A 233 9.82 12.70 2.64
N PRO A 234 8.84 11.96 2.09
CA PRO A 234 7.48 11.97 2.61
C PRO A 234 7.45 11.60 4.10
N ARG A 235 6.52 12.21 4.85
CA ARG A 235 6.48 12.12 6.30
C ARG A 235 5.18 11.50 6.79
N LEU A 236 5.27 10.43 7.58
CA LEU A 236 4.12 9.93 8.33
C LEU A 236 3.76 10.94 9.43
N VAL A 237 2.50 11.38 9.41
CA VAL A 237 1.91 12.35 10.35
C VAL A 237 0.65 11.74 10.95
N SER A 238 0.52 11.80 12.28
CA SER A 238 -0.67 11.36 13.00
C SER A 238 -0.97 12.28 14.20
N ASP A 239 -0.85 13.58 13.97
CA ASP A 239 -0.86 14.62 15.01
C ASP A 239 -1.39 15.95 14.46
N ASP A 240 -1.57 16.92 15.35
CA ASP A 240 -1.74 18.32 15.00
C ASP A 240 -0.44 18.88 14.42
N VAL A 241 -0.54 19.56 13.28
CA VAL A 241 0.61 20.11 12.56
C VAL A 241 0.38 21.54 12.13
N HIS A 242 1.47 22.24 11.90
CA HIS A 242 1.51 23.48 11.16
C HIS A 242 2.02 23.21 9.73
N ILE A 243 1.25 23.61 8.72
CA ILE A 243 1.66 23.66 7.31
C ILE A 243 1.75 25.12 6.89
N TYR A 244 2.97 25.61 6.63
CA TYR A 244 3.22 27.04 6.47
C TYR A 244 4.12 27.36 5.28
N VAL A 245 4.02 28.62 4.86
CA VAL A 245 4.92 29.28 3.93
C VAL A 245 5.73 30.31 4.70
N GLU A 246 7.04 30.29 4.52
CA GLU A 246 7.97 31.31 4.98
C GLU A 246 8.50 32.12 3.80
N TYR A 247 8.56 33.44 3.98
CA TYR A 247 9.27 34.33 3.09
C TYR A 247 9.96 35.41 3.93
N GLN A 248 11.27 35.62 3.69
CA GLN A 248 12.12 36.54 4.46
C GLN A 248 12.80 37.68 3.63
N GLY A 249 12.42 37.88 2.37
CA GLY A 249 13.15 38.78 1.45
C GLY A 249 12.47 40.11 1.09
N GLY A 250 11.37 40.48 1.75
CA GLY A 250 10.46 41.52 1.26
C GLY A 250 10.54 42.88 1.95
N ASP A 251 9.70 43.79 1.47
CA ASP A 251 9.39 45.09 2.07
C ASP A 251 7.92 45.48 1.80
N SER A 252 7.52 46.72 2.11
CA SER A 252 6.13 47.18 1.93
C SER A 252 5.67 47.32 0.46
N SER A 253 6.58 47.29 -0.50
CA SER A 253 6.31 47.35 -1.95
C SER A 253 6.67 46.06 -2.68
N ASN A 254 7.45 45.18 -2.06
CA ASN A 254 7.97 43.94 -2.61
C ASN A 254 7.64 42.78 -1.66
N TYR A 255 6.50 42.11 -1.87
CA TYR A 255 6.03 41.07 -0.96
C TYR A 255 5.39 39.90 -1.67
N VAL A 256 5.22 38.81 -0.93
CA VAL A 256 4.50 37.61 -1.35
C VAL A 256 3.18 37.57 -0.59
N SER A 257 2.08 37.37 -1.31
CA SER A 257 0.76 37.24 -0.70
C SER A 257 0.27 35.80 -0.75
N ILE A 258 -0.48 35.38 0.26
CA ILE A 258 -1.10 34.07 0.39
C ILE A 258 -2.61 34.20 0.61
N GLY A 259 -3.39 33.43 -0.17
CA GLY A 259 -4.85 33.49 -0.09
C GLY A 259 -5.41 32.87 1.19
N TYR A 260 -6.44 33.50 1.76
CA TYR A 260 -7.22 33.00 2.89
C TYR A 260 -8.73 33.28 2.71
N SER A 261 -9.56 32.69 3.56
CA SER A 261 -11.00 32.91 3.62
C SER A 261 -11.52 32.97 5.06
N SER A 262 -12.59 33.74 5.27
CA SER A 262 -13.36 33.78 6.53
C SER A 262 -14.77 33.18 6.39
N SER A 263 -15.17 32.74 5.18
CA SER A 263 -16.55 32.32 4.88
C SER A 263 -16.78 30.81 4.89
N ASN A 264 -15.71 30.02 4.85
CA ASN A 264 -15.75 28.56 4.80
C ASN A 264 -14.66 27.98 5.69
N VAL A 265 -14.68 28.37 6.96
CA VAL A 265 -13.68 27.95 7.95
C VAL A 265 -13.99 26.52 8.37
N LYS A 266 -13.00 25.64 8.29
CA LYS A 266 -13.11 24.26 8.76
C LYS A 266 -13.01 24.22 10.28
N ASP A 267 -13.87 23.42 10.88
CA ASP A 267 -13.87 23.23 12.33
C ASP A 267 -12.56 22.58 12.80
N GLY A 268 -12.01 23.07 13.92
CA GLY A 268 -10.75 22.60 14.49
C GLY A 268 -9.48 23.01 13.73
N GLU A 269 -9.57 23.80 12.65
CA GLU A 269 -8.40 24.34 11.97
C GLU A 269 -8.23 25.85 12.25
N HIS A 270 -6.99 26.33 12.22
CA HIS A 270 -6.66 27.74 12.50
C HIS A 270 -5.62 28.30 11.54
N LEU A 271 -5.89 29.46 10.95
CA LEU A 271 -4.85 30.23 10.25
C LEU A 271 -3.84 30.76 11.26
N GLY A 272 -2.55 30.55 10.99
CA GLY A 272 -1.44 31.03 11.82
C GLY A 272 -0.56 32.03 11.09
N LEU A 273 -0.12 33.06 11.80
CA LEU A 273 0.85 34.06 11.35
C LEU A 273 2.03 34.12 12.33
N ARG A 274 3.25 34.27 11.82
CA ARG A 274 4.41 34.64 12.63
C ARG A 274 5.00 35.96 12.17
N TYR A 275 5.32 36.82 13.13
CA TYR A 275 6.01 38.08 12.89
C TYR A 275 7.52 37.90 13.00
N ALA A 276 8.29 38.81 12.37
CA ALA A 276 9.74 38.85 12.46
C ALA A 276 10.25 39.08 13.90
N THR A 277 9.40 39.63 14.78
CA THR A 277 9.65 39.73 16.23
C THR A 277 9.61 38.39 16.96
N GLY A 278 9.11 37.34 16.30
CA GLY A 278 8.97 35.99 16.84
C GLY A 278 7.58 35.66 17.38
N GLU A 279 6.69 36.65 17.46
CA GLU A 279 5.31 36.49 17.94
C GLU A 279 4.46 35.67 16.97
N TRP A 280 3.54 34.89 17.52
CA TRP A 280 2.56 34.09 16.77
C TRP A 280 1.14 34.61 17.03
N ASN A 281 0.34 34.71 15.97
CA ASN A 281 -1.09 34.98 16.05
C ASN A 281 -1.85 33.85 15.35
N PHE A 282 -2.93 33.37 15.97
CA PHE A 282 -3.80 32.33 15.43
C PHE A 282 -5.22 32.87 15.33
N PHE A 283 -5.89 32.55 14.23
CA PHE A 283 -7.25 33.00 13.92
C PHE A 283 -8.13 31.78 13.72
N SER A 284 -9.11 31.59 14.60
CA SER A 284 -10.06 30.49 14.53
C SER A 284 -11.23 30.76 13.58
N ASP A 285 -11.34 31.97 13.09
CA ASP A 285 -12.37 32.44 12.16
C ASP A 285 -11.82 32.66 10.74
N LEU A 286 -10.58 32.23 10.48
CA LEU A 286 -9.91 32.32 9.19
C LEU A 286 -9.23 31.00 8.83
N ASP A 287 -9.26 30.67 7.54
CA ASP A 287 -8.57 29.53 6.94
C ASP A 287 -7.65 29.98 5.81
N CYS A 288 -6.44 29.45 5.79
CA CYS A 288 -5.52 29.58 4.67
C CYS A 288 -5.98 28.70 3.50
N GLY A 289 -5.81 29.18 2.27
CA GLY A 289 -5.95 28.34 1.08
C GLY A 289 -4.77 27.38 0.96
N TYR A 290 -4.99 26.10 1.29
CA TYR A 290 -3.95 25.06 1.25
C TYR A 290 -4.42 23.80 0.53
N LYS A 291 -3.45 23.03 0.05
CA LYS A 291 -3.60 21.61 -0.28
C LYS A 291 -2.40 20.84 0.28
N TYR A 292 -2.59 19.57 0.59
CA TYR A 292 -1.47 18.66 0.78
C TYR A 292 -1.78 17.32 0.14
N SER A 293 -0.77 16.74 -0.48
CA SER A 293 -0.85 15.38 -1.03
C SER A 293 -0.26 14.41 -0.02
N TYR A 294 -0.87 13.23 0.08
CA TYR A 294 -0.42 12.16 0.95
C TYR A 294 -0.64 10.81 0.30
N SER A 295 0.14 9.82 0.72
CA SER A 295 -0.18 8.41 0.48
C SER A 295 -0.90 7.83 1.70
N GLU A 296 -1.93 7.04 1.43
CA GLU A 296 -2.58 6.24 2.46
C GLU A 296 -1.74 5.01 2.76
N ALA A 297 -1.88 4.49 3.98
CA ALA A 297 -1.18 3.26 4.35
C ALA A 297 -1.67 2.10 3.46
N GLY A 298 -0.72 1.27 3.01
CA GLY A 298 -1.04 0.00 2.35
C GLY A 298 -1.71 -0.98 3.30
N VAL A 299 -2.25 -2.07 2.76
CA VAL A 299 -2.65 -3.25 3.54
C VAL A 299 -1.40 -3.94 4.09
N ASP A 300 -0.98 -3.55 5.29
CA ASP A 300 0.26 -4.03 5.90
C ASP A 300 0.09 -5.31 6.76
N VAL A 301 -1.14 -5.81 6.90
CA VAL A 301 -1.49 -6.94 7.78
C VAL A 301 -0.91 -8.28 7.31
N PHE A 302 -0.47 -8.37 6.05
CA PHE A 302 0.17 -9.55 5.47
C PHE A 302 1.66 -9.35 5.15
N THR A 303 2.31 -8.29 5.64
CA THR A 303 3.75 -8.03 5.36
C THR A 303 4.72 -9.09 5.89
N HIS A 304 4.24 -10.05 6.69
CA HIS A 304 5.01 -11.15 7.27
C HIS A 304 4.92 -12.46 6.46
N THR A 305 4.10 -12.49 5.42
CA THR A 305 3.85 -13.69 4.59
C THR A 305 4.62 -13.62 3.27
N THR A 306 4.60 -14.70 2.49
CA THR A 306 5.20 -14.72 1.14
C THR A 306 4.43 -13.80 0.19
N SER A 307 5.13 -13.07 -0.69
CA SER A 307 4.54 -12.24 -1.73
C SER A 307 4.17 -13.08 -2.95
N TYR A 308 2.98 -12.82 -3.51
CA TYR A 308 2.48 -13.47 -4.72
C TYR A 308 2.05 -12.40 -5.72
N THR A 309 2.52 -12.51 -6.96
CA THR A 309 2.10 -11.61 -8.04
C THR A 309 0.73 -12.03 -8.55
N ALA A 310 -0.25 -11.12 -8.49
CA ALA A 310 -1.55 -11.33 -9.13
C ALA A 310 -1.41 -11.18 -10.65
N VAL A 311 -1.95 -12.14 -11.39
CA VAL A 311 -2.08 -12.08 -12.86
C VAL A 311 -3.56 -12.13 -13.17
N PHE A 312 -3.99 -11.31 -14.12
CA PHE A 312 -5.39 -11.15 -14.49
C PHE A 312 -5.55 -11.48 -15.98
N ASP A 313 -6.22 -12.58 -16.28
CA ASP A 313 -6.42 -13.09 -17.65
C ASP A 313 -7.64 -12.45 -18.34
N SER A 314 -8.70 -12.27 -17.57
CA SER A 314 -9.92 -11.53 -17.92
C SER A 314 -10.45 -10.83 -16.68
N GLU A 315 -10.75 -9.54 -16.81
CA GLU A 315 -11.17 -8.70 -15.68
C GLU A 315 -12.51 -8.05 -15.97
N SER A 316 -13.37 -7.98 -14.96
CA SER A 316 -14.50 -7.06 -14.99
C SER A 316 -14.00 -5.62 -14.96
N SER A 317 -14.64 -4.71 -15.72
CA SER A 317 -14.34 -3.27 -15.65
C SER A 317 -14.58 -2.67 -14.25
N LEU A 318 -15.31 -3.38 -13.39
CA LEU A 318 -15.49 -2.98 -11.99
C LEU A 318 -14.21 -3.17 -11.17
N MET A 319 -13.30 -4.07 -11.55
CA MET A 319 -12.06 -4.30 -10.80
C MET A 319 -11.18 -3.05 -10.74
N ASP A 320 -11.11 -2.28 -11.84
CA ASP A 320 -10.36 -1.02 -11.96
C ASP A 320 -11.13 0.23 -11.49
N THR A 321 -12.41 0.11 -11.10
CA THR A 321 -13.26 1.29 -10.83
C THR A 321 -14.04 1.24 -9.52
N TYR A 322 -14.33 0.04 -9.01
CA TYR A 322 -15.06 -0.14 -7.77
C TYR A 322 -14.13 0.08 -6.57
N GLN A 323 -14.53 0.98 -5.68
CA GLN A 323 -13.83 1.35 -4.46
C GLN A 323 -14.67 0.91 -3.26
N PRO A 324 -14.26 -0.11 -2.49
CA PRO A 324 -15.05 -0.62 -1.38
C PRO A 324 -15.24 0.39 -0.22
N ARG A 325 -14.34 1.38 -0.06
CA ARG A 325 -14.37 2.36 1.04
C ARG A 325 -14.48 1.69 2.41
N ASP A 326 -15.17 2.30 3.37
CA ASP A 326 -15.34 1.81 4.74
C ASP A 326 -16.14 0.50 4.86
N SER A 327 -16.68 -0.05 3.77
CA SER A 327 -17.29 -1.38 3.77
C SER A 327 -16.25 -2.52 3.78
N PHE A 328 -15.00 -2.25 3.40
CA PHE A 328 -13.93 -3.23 3.43
C PHE A 328 -13.10 -3.14 4.72
N LYS A 329 -12.92 -4.29 5.35
CA LYS A 329 -12.05 -4.48 6.51
C LYS A 329 -11.49 -5.89 6.52
N ILE A 330 -10.35 -6.03 7.18
CA ILE A 330 -9.68 -7.31 7.42
C ILE A 330 -9.57 -7.46 8.93
N GLU A 331 -10.15 -8.54 9.47
CA GLU A 331 -10.08 -8.83 10.90
C GLU A 331 -8.73 -9.47 11.24
N GLU A 332 -8.24 -9.27 12.47
CA GLU A 332 -7.06 -10.00 12.96
C GLU A 332 -7.32 -11.52 12.88
N GLY A 333 -6.37 -12.26 12.30
CA GLY A 333 -6.49 -13.70 12.10
C GLY A 333 -7.33 -14.12 10.88
N GLU A 334 -7.94 -13.20 10.14
CA GLU A 334 -8.62 -13.52 8.88
C GLU A 334 -7.61 -14.06 7.86
N SER A 335 -7.98 -15.10 7.11
CA SER A 335 -7.06 -15.67 6.13
C SER A 335 -6.96 -14.78 4.89
N ARG A 336 -5.78 -14.78 4.27
CA ARG A 336 -5.57 -14.07 3.02
C ARG A 336 -6.49 -14.59 1.91
N LEU A 337 -6.77 -15.90 1.89
CA LEU A 337 -7.74 -16.48 0.95
C LEU A 337 -9.15 -15.90 1.14
N ASP A 338 -9.63 -15.80 2.39
CA ASP A 338 -10.94 -15.21 2.69
C ASP A 338 -11.02 -13.74 2.26
N VAL A 339 -9.93 -12.98 2.47
CA VAL A 339 -9.85 -11.58 2.04
C VAL A 339 -9.89 -11.46 0.52
N VAL A 340 -9.17 -12.32 -0.21
CA VAL A 340 -9.21 -12.37 -1.69
C VAL A 340 -10.63 -12.68 -2.17
N ASN A 341 -11.30 -13.67 -1.58
CA ASN A 341 -12.68 -14.02 -1.91
C ASN A 341 -13.63 -12.84 -1.68
N LYS A 342 -13.51 -12.18 -0.52
CA LYS A 342 -14.30 -10.99 -0.18
C LYS A 342 -14.11 -9.86 -1.19
N LEU A 343 -12.87 -9.64 -1.65
CA LEU A 343 -12.57 -8.60 -2.64
C LEU A 343 -13.17 -8.93 -4.02
N LEU A 344 -13.07 -10.19 -4.46
CA LEU A 344 -13.63 -10.64 -5.72
C LEU A 344 -15.16 -10.62 -5.73
N ASP A 345 -15.80 -10.91 -4.59
CA ASP A 345 -17.25 -10.84 -4.43
C ASP A 345 -17.81 -9.43 -4.73
N TYR A 346 -17.06 -8.36 -4.43
CA TYR A 346 -17.49 -6.99 -4.75
C TYR A 346 -17.67 -6.74 -6.25
N VAL A 347 -16.90 -7.45 -7.08
CA VAL A 347 -16.88 -7.27 -8.54
C VAL A 347 -17.47 -8.47 -9.30
N SER A 348 -17.89 -9.51 -8.57
CA SER A 348 -18.44 -10.76 -9.11
C SER A 348 -17.49 -11.49 -10.07
N ASP A 349 -16.19 -11.38 -9.82
CA ASP A 349 -15.15 -12.09 -10.57
C ASP A 349 -14.76 -13.38 -9.86
N LEU A 350 -14.18 -14.32 -10.61
CA LEU A 350 -13.71 -15.61 -10.10
C LEU A 350 -12.19 -15.62 -10.10
N LYS A 351 -11.61 -16.17 -9.03
CA LYS A 351 -10.19 -16.49 -8.98
C LYS A 351 -9.89 -17.75 -9.78
N ARG A 352 -8.70 -17.78 -10.37
CA ARG A 352 -8.14 -18.95 -11.05
C ARG A 352 -6.70 -19.11 -10.59
N PHE A 353 -6.38 -20.28 -10.02
CA PHE A 353 -5.05 -20.57 -9.49
C PHE A 353 -4.31 -21.48 -10.45
N GLU A 354 -3.87 -20.94 -11.58
CA GLU A 354 -3.05 -21.68 -12.53
C GLU A 354 -2.03 -20.81 -13.22
N SER A 355 -1.09 -21.47 -13.88
CA SER A 355 -0.07 -20.85 -14.72
C SER A 355 -0.30 -21.39 -16.14
N ASP A 356 -1.29 -20.85 -16.86
CA ASP A 356 -1.60 -21.26 -18.23
C ASP A 356 -0.68 -20.63 -19.29
N ASP A 357 0.31 -19.83 -18.88
CA ASP A 357 1.39 -19.30 -19.74
C ASP A 357 2.54 -20.30 -20.00
N GLN A 358 2.25 -21.62 -20.08
CA GLN A 358 3.16 -22.62 -20.66
C GLN A 358 2.52 -23.48 -21.75
#